data_AF-A0A931NHE7-F1
#
_entry.id   AF-A0A931NHE7-F1
#
_cell.length_a   1.000
_cell.length_b   1.000
_cell.length_c   1.000
_cell.angle_alpha   90.00
_cell.angle_beta   90.00
_cell.angle_gamma   90.00
#
_symmetry.space_group_name_H-M   'P 1'
#
loop_
_entity.id
_entity.type
_entity.pdbx_description
1 polymer ?
#
loop_
_entity_poly.entity_id
_entity_poly.type
_entity_poly.pdbx_seq_one_letter_code
_entity_poly.pdbx_strand_id
1 'polypeptide(L)'
;MNSAKTPQCLLAAPQQASCAGLRAGSPTGTQRGWTRSNAGTAAAAGLRSRAAATRCAAALGSLLLLGACAATPDAEQLAFQQKYAKAKALFEERCKTAGVVIHRTVKDVEGIELTKIRQPVPWGGKEYFDPMYPGAAMAGEVSGDRYVWQFLASEFRLVNAPERRGGFAHPKKSLSYLELPPTRGYQFVEYQDAISQGRMRCRASLDPDPRSFDRFMLCERSHQSAPRYALDFEDLADASDREFWVAGTKLKVIDKHTGEVIAQLTRFVWDPGFGASTTGRWPWQHANARASTVCPSDANQFLHHDSRYFVDQVLIPKQGD
;
A
#
# COMPACT_ATOMS: atom_id res chain seq x y z
N MET A 1 -24.79 -17.00 -65.15
CA MET A 1 -26.14 -17.10 -65.72
C MET A 1 -27.13 -17.36 -64.60
N ASN A 2 -28.02 -16.38 -64.39
CA ASN A 2 -29.38 -16.41 -63.81
C ASN A 2 -29.72 -17.26 -62.56
N SER A 3 -30.10 -16.56 -61.47
CA SER A 3 -31.44 -16.52 -60.83
C SER A 3 -31.30 -16.31 -59.31
N ALA A 4 -31.64 -15.11 -58.78
CA ALA A 4 -32.96 -14.71 -58.20
C ALA A 4 -33.17 -15.28 -56.76
N LYS A 5 -33.57 -14.57 -55.70
CA LYS A 5 -34.38 -13.34 -55.50
C LYS A 5 -34.26 -12.84 -54.03
N THR A 6 -34.37 -11.52 -53.83
CA THR A 6 -34.55 -10.70 -52.59
C THR A 6 -35.96 -10.87 -51.95
N PRO A 7 -36.35 -10.32 -50.75
CA PRO A 7 -36.23 -8.90 -50.28
C PRO A 7 -35.78 -8.72 -48.79
N GLN A 8 -35.02 -7.68 -48.40
CA GLN A 8 -35.41 -6.32 -47.97
C GLN A 8 -36.53 -6.19 -46.90
N CYS A 9 -36.15 -5.69 -45.72
CA CYS A 9 -37.00 -4.86 -44.85
C CYS A 9 -36.19 -3.68 -44.31
N LEU A 10 -36.73 -2.48 -44.55
CA LEU A 10 -36.33 -1.15 -44.08
C LEU A 10 -36.91 -0.85 -42.67
N LEU A 11 -36.42 0.26 -42.09
CA LEU A 11 -36.98 1.17 -41.05
C LEU A 11 -36.13 1.21 -39.77
N ALA A 12 -35.26 2.20 -39.55
CA ALA A 12 -35.47 3.64 -39.27
C ALA A 12 -35.63 3.96 -37.76
N ALA A 13 -34.86 4.95 -37.31
CA ALA A 13 -34.76 5.48 -35.94
C ALA A 13 -36.05 6.17 -35.44
N PRO A 14 -36.07 6.64 -34.18
CA PRO A 14 -36.43 8.04 -33.98
C PRO A 14 -35.57 8.81 -32.95
N GLN A 15 -35.57 10.13 -33.16
CA GLN A 15 -35.01 11.20 -32.31
C GLN A 15 -35.98 11.65 -31.20
N GLN A 16 -35.39 12.39 -30.25
CA GLN A 16 -35.87 13.24 -29.15
C GLN A 16 -37.28 13.86 -29.22
N ALA A 17 -37.88 14.06 -28.04
CA ALA A 17 -38.69 15.25 -27.71
C ALA A 17 -38.64 15.60 -26.21
N SER A 18 -38.59 16.90 -25.94
CA SER A 18 -38.52 17.62 -24.67
C SER A 18 -39.92 17.95 -24.11
N CYS A 19 -40.03 18.24 -22.81
CA CYS A 19 -41.03 19.15 -22.26
C CYS A 19 -40.49 19.93 -21.04
N ALA A 20 -40.75 21.24 -21.05
CA ALA A 20 -40.38 22.33 -20.12
C ALA A 20 -40.93 22.10 -18.68
N GLY A 21 -40.53 22.76 -17.58
CA GLY A 21 -40.11 24.14 -17.24
C GLY A 21 -40.73 24.40 -15.84
N LEU A 22 -40.07 24.95 -14.82
CA LEU A 22 -40.06 26.37 -14.45
C LEU A 22 -39.47 26.57 -13.03
N ARG A 23 -38.49 27.48 -12.93
CA ARG A 23 -38.22 28.57 -11.96
C ARG A 23 -38.26 28.40 -10.42
N ALA A 24 -37.26 29.10 -9.85
CA ALA A 24 -37.19 29.86 -8.58
C ALA A 24 -37.05 29.05 -7.28
N GLY A 25 -36.25 29.44 -6.29
CA GLY A 25 -35.39 30.60 -6.06
C GLY A 25 -34.72 30.40 -4.68
N SER A 26 -33.60 31.08 -4.44
CA SER A 26 -32.92 31.10 -3.14
C SER A 26 -33.85 31.53 -2.00
N PRO A 27 -33.52 31.14 -0.75
CA PRO A 27 -33.31 32.20 0.21
C PRO A 27 -32.07 32.03 1.09
N THR A 28 -31.50 33.20 1.35
CA THR A 28 -30.55 33.61 2.37
C THR A 28 -30.89 33.16 3.79
N GLY A 29 -29.84 32.84 4.56
CA GLY A 29 -29.67 33.29 5.95
C GLY A 29 -30.38 32.49 7.05
N THR A 30 -29.60 32.00 8.01
CA THR A 30 -29.43 32.59 9.36
C THR A 30 -29.10 31.50 10.38
N GLN A 31 -28.10 31.78 11.21
CA GLN A 31 -27.72 31.02 12.40
C GLN A 31 -28.88 30.74 13.36
N ARG A 32 -28.82 29.57 14.03
CA ARG A 32 -29.10 29.31 15.46
C ARG A 32 -29.10 27.78 15.65
N GLY A 33 -28.18 27.21 16.42
CA GLY A 33 -28.29 27.14 17.88
C GLY A 33 -28.87 25.78 18.27
N TRP A 34 -28.03 24.74 18.31
CA TRP A 34 -28.41 23.42 18.85
C TRP A 34 -28.38 23.46 20.37
N THR A 35 -29.51 23.76 20.99
CA THR A 35 -29.76 23.50 22.42
C THR A 35 -30.22 22.06 22.60
N ARG A 36 -29.53 21.34 23.49
CA ARG A 36 -29.90 20.01 23.99
C ARG A 36 -31.22 20.09 24.76
N SER A 37 -32.13 19.17 24.47
CA SER A 37 -33.24 18.80 25.35
C SER A 37 -33.16 17.30 25.62
N ASN A 38 -32.94 16.97 26.90
CA ASN A 38 -33.12 15.63 27.46
C ASN A 38 -34.61 15.35 27.63
N ALA A 39 -35.05 14.14 27.28
CA ALA A 39 -36.01 13.31 28.02
C ALA A 39 -36.37 12.08 27.16
N GLY A 40 -36.31 10.88 27.74
CA GLY A 40 -36.77 9.67 27.05
C GLY A 40 -36.19 8.38 27.61
N THR A 41 -36.82 7.90 28.69
CA THR A 41 -36.52 6.72 29.49
C THR A 41 -36.61 5.36 28.78
N ALA A 42 -35.68 4.49 29.18
CA ALA A 42 -35.84 3.06 29.53
C ALA A 42 -36.29 2.04 28.47
N ALA A 43 -35.37 1.11 28.14
CA ALA A 43 -35.68 -0.31 28.02
C ALA A 43 -34.46 -1.13 28.46
N ALA A 44 -34.64 -1.86 29.56
CA ALA A 44 -33.64 -2.73 30.16
C ALA A 44 -33.58 -4.08 29.42
N ALA A 45 -32.37 -4.53 29.09
CA ALA A 45 -32.09 -5.92 28.73
C ALA A 45 -30.76 -6.32 29.39
N GLY A 46 -30.84 -7.28 30.31
CA GLY A 46 -29.79 -7.63 31.25
C GLY A 46 -28.57 -8.31 30.62
N LEU A 47 -27.39 -7.81 30.96
CA LEU A 47 -26.15 -8.57 30.87
C LEU A 47 -26.04 -9.51 32.07
N ARG A 48 -26.05 -10.82 31.81
CA ARG A 48 -25.57 -11.82 32.76
C ARG A 48 -24.04 -11.77 32.78
N SER A 49 -23.47 -11.00 33.70
CA SER A 49 -22.07 -11.14 34.08
C SER A 49 -21.89 -12.50 34.77
N ARG A 50 -21.09 -13.38 34.17
CA ARG A 50 -20.57 -14.57 34.85
C ARG A 50 -19.59 -14.09 35.93
N ALA A 51 -20.07 -13.99 37.16
CA ALA A 51 -19.22 -13.79 38.32
C ALA A 51 -18.37 -15.06 38.52
N ALA A 52 -17.04 -14.91 38.47
CA ALA A 52 -16.12 -15.90 38.98
C ALA A 52 -16.37 -16.07 40.48
N ALA A 53 -16.69 -17.28 40.90
CA ALA A 53 -16.98 -17.58 42.30
C ALA A 53 -15.68 -17.64 43.10
N THR A 54 -15.33 -16.53 43.73
CA THR A 54 -14.24 -16.46 44.72
C THR A 54 -14.75 -17.00 46.06
N ARG A 55 -14.42 -18.26 46.38
CA ARG A 55 -14.59 -18.80 47.74
C ARG A 55 -13.30 -18.59 48.52
N CYS A 56 -13.22 -17.47 49.26
CA CYS A 56 -12.24 -17.33 50.35
C CYS A 56 -12.93 -17.70 51.66
N ALA A 57 -12.64 -18.90 52.18
CA ALA A 57 -12.96 -19.25 53.56
C ALA A 57 -11.94 -18.56 54.47
N ALA A 58 -12.38 -17.60 55.29
CA ALA A 58 -11.57 -16.98 56.31
C ALA A 58 -11.63 -17.82 57.59
N ALA A 59 -10.58 -18.58 57.87
CA ALA A 59 -10.27 -19.09 59.20
C ALA A 59 -9.05 -18.32 59.73
N LEU A 60 -9.21 -17.71 60.90
CA LEU A 60 -8.21 -16.93 61.61
C LEU A 60 -7.00 -17.81 61.98
N GLY A 61 -5.80 -17.41 61.54
CA GLY A 61 -4.54 -18.03 61.94
C GLY A 61 -3.34 -17.36 61.27
N SER A 62 -2.54 -16.67 62.07
CA SER A 62 -1.36 -15.90 61.68
C SER A 62 -0.32 -16.69 60.86
N LEU A 63 0.02 -16.20 59.67
CA LEU A 63 1.38 -16.18 59.12
C LEU A 63 1.42 -15.25 57.90
N LEU A 64 2.26 -14.22 57.94
CA LEU A 64 2.57 -13.34 56.80
C LEU A 64 3.34 -14.14 55.75
N LEU A 65 2.62 -14.84 54.87
CA LEU A 65 3.12 -15.24 53.56
C LEU A 65 2.45 -14.33 52.54
N LEU A 66 3.22 -13.39 52.00
CA LEU A 66 2.90 -12.65 50.77
C LEU A 66 2.79 -13.66 49.63
N GLY A 67 1.64 -14.32 49.53
CA GLY A 67 1.25 -15.11 48.38
C GLY A 67 1.02 -14.16 47.21
N ALA A 68 2.05 -13.91 46.42
CA ALA A 68 1.88 -13.37 45.10
C ALA A 68 0.98 -14.35 44.33
N CYS A 69 -0.28 -13.97 44.08
CA CYS A 69 -1.13 -14.65 43.13
C CYS A 69 -0.49 -14.51 41.74
N ALA A 70 0.45 -15.40 41.42
CA ALA A 70 0.91 -15.59 40.05
C ALA A 70 -0.28 -16.15 39.27
N ALA A 71 -0.98 -15.29 38.54
CA ALA A 71 -1.99 -15.72 37.59
C ALA A 71 -1.29 -16.63 36.57
N THR A 72 -1.58 -17.93 36.63
CA THR A 72 -1.08 -18.88 35.65
C THR A 72 -1.75 -18.57 34.31
N PRO A 73 -0.99 -18.44 33.20
CA PRO A 73 -1.59 -18.28 31.89
C PRO A 73 -2.50 -19.47 31.60
N ASP A 74 -3.70 -19.21 31.07
CA ASP A 74 -4.55 -20.29 30.59
C ASP A 74 -3.94 -20.97 29.34
N ALA A 75 -4.46 -22.14 28.98
CA ALA A 75 -3.92 -22.95 27.88
C ALA A 75 -3.94 -22.21 26.53
N GLU A 76 -4.90 -21.30 26.31
CA GLU A 76 -5.03 -20.51 25.09
C GLU A 76 -3.91 -19.46 24.99
N GLN A 77 -3.65 -18.74 26.08
CA GLN A 77 -2.54 -17.81 26.17
C GLN A 77 -1.21 -18.51 25.94
N LEU A 78 -1.00 -19.70 26.53
CA LEU A 78 0.23 -20.46 26.32
C LEU A 78 0.39 -20.88 24.85
N ALA A 79 -0.67 -21.38 24.21
CA ALA A 79 -0.65 -21.76 22.81
C ALA A 79 -0.36 -20.55 21.89
N PHE A 80 -0.97 -19.39 22.17
CA PHE A 80 -0.69 -18.16 21.44
C PHE A 80 0.77 -17.72 21.59
N GLN A 81 1.31 -17.72 22.81
CA GLN A 81 2.71 -17.36 23.08
C GLN A 81 3.69 -18.31 22.36
N GLN A 82 3.39 -19.61 22.34
CA GLN A 82 4.19 -20.58 21.59
C GLN A 82 4.14 -20.33 20.08
N LYS A 83 2.96 -20.07 19.52
CA LYS A 83 2.81 -19.73 18.09
C LYS A 83 3.54 -18.43 17.74
N TYR A 84 3.41 -17.42 18.59
CA TYR A 84 4.11 -16.14 18.48
C TYR A 84 5.63 -16.33 18.46
N ALA A 85 6.18 -17.08 19.41
CA ALA A 85 7.62 -17.34 19.48
C ALA A 85 8.13 -18.06 18.21
N LYS A 86 7.39 -19.07 17.72
CA LYS A 86 7.73 -19.78 16.47
C LYS A 86 7.69 -18.85 15.25
N ALA A 87 6.63 -18.07 15.11
CA ALA A 87 6.48 -17.13 13.99
C ALA A 87 7.57 -16.05 13.99
N LYS A 88 7.87 -15.50 15.17
CA LYS A 88 8.94 -14.53 15.34
C LYS A 88 10.30 -15.12 14.96
N ALA A 89 10.61 -16.33 15.44
CA ALA A 89 11.85 -17.01 15.10
C ALA A 89 11.95 -17.31 13.59
N LEU A 90 10.85 -17.73 12.96
CA LEU A 90 10.81 -17.94 11.51
C LEU A 90 11.07 -16.63 10.76
N PHE A 91 10.38 -15.55 11.14
CA PHE A 91 10.59 -14.23 10.55
C PHE A 91 12.05 -13.75 10.70
N GLU A 92 12.61 -13.86 11.90
CA GLU A 92 14.01 -13.51 12.18
C GLU A 92 14.98 -14.35 11.35
N GLU A 93 14.68 -15.63 11.13
CA GLU A 93 15.46 -16.49 10.24
C GLU A 93 15.41 -16.00 8.78
N ARG A 94 14.22 -15.68 8.27
CA ARG A 94 14.07 -15.10 6.92
C ARG A 94 14.81 -13.77 6.79
N CYS A 95 14.77 -12.93 7.82
CA CYS A 95 15.45 -11.64 7.85
C CYS A 95 16.97 -11.73 7.68
N LYS A 96 17.62 -12.86 7.99
CA LYS A 96 19.06 -13.05 7.74
C LYS A 96 19.41 -12.96 6.25
N THR A 97 18.45 -13.23 5.37
CA THR A 97 18.60 -13.14 3.90
C THR A 97 17.97 -11.89 3.31
N ALA A 98 17.34 -11.05 4.15
CA ALA A 98 16.76 -9.78 3.73
C ALA A 98 17.85 -8.74 3.50
N GLY A 99 17.53 -7.74 2.68
CA GLY A 99 18.41 -6.61 2.42
C GLY A 99 18.60 -6.33 0.94
N VAL A 100 19.42 -5.32 0.69
CA VAL A 100 19.74 -4.81 -0.63
C VAL A 100 21.11 -5.31 -1.06
N VAL A 101 21.18 -5.87 -2.27
CA VAL A 101 22.42 -6.24 -2.94
C VAL A 101 22.51 -5.39 -4.21
N ILE A 102 23.55 -4.56 -4.33
CA ILE A 102 23.78 -3.71 -5.50
C ILE A 102 25.09 -4.16 -6.15
N HIS A 103 25.00 -4.65 -7.38
CA HIS A 103 26.17 -4.99 -8.19
C HIS A 103 26.69 -3.77 -8.95
N ARG A 104 25.79 -2.88 -9.36
CA ARG A 104 26.15 -1.66 -10.10
C ARG A 104 25.12 -0.55 -9.88
N THR A 105 25.60 0.66 -9.68
CA THR A 105 24.79 1.89 -9.70
C THR A 105 24.97 2.60 -11.04
N VAL A 106 23.89 3.14 -11.59
CA VAL A 106 23.85 3.83 -12.89
C VAL A 106 23.32 5.25 -12.68
N LYS A 107 23.99 6.23 -13.29
CA LYS A 107 23.59 7.64 -13.25
C LYS A 107 22.89 8.06 -14.54
N ASP A 108 22.23 9.21 -14.46
CA ASP A 108 21.61 9.90 -15.60
C ASP A 108 20.57 9.06 -16.35
N VAL A 109 19.77 8.30 -15.59
CA VAL A 109 18.71 7.46 -16.14
C VAL A 109 17.48 8.32 -16.45
N GLU A 110 17.07 8.36 -17.72
CA GLU A 110 15.92 9.16 -18.14
C GLU A 110 14.58 8.49 -17.83
N GLY A 111 14.52 7.16 -17.95
CA GLY A 111 13.30 6.39 -17.72
C GLY A 111 13.55 4.93 -17.40
N ILE A 112 12.55 4.31 -16.79
CA ILE A 112 12.56 2.91 -16.38
C ILE A 112 11.32 2.18 -16.89
N GLU A 113 11.43 0.87 -17.03
CA GLU A 113 10.29 0.00 -17.27
C GLU A 113 9.84 -0.65 -15.96
N LEU A 114 8.54 -0.64 -15.70
CA LEU A 114 7.91 -1.49 -14.68
C LEU A 114 7.34 -2.71 -15.41
N THR A 115 7.95 -3.88 -15.21
CA THR A 115 7.47 -5.12 -15.85
C THR A 115 6.11 -5.56 -15.31
N LYS A 116 5.81 -5.19 -14.06
CA LYS A 116 4.58 -5.48 -13.34
C LYS A 116 4.16 -4.26 -12.53
N ILE A 117 2.85 -4.07 -12.40
CA ILE A 117 2.27 -3.06 -11.51
C ILE A 117 1.57 -3.78 -10.35
N ARG A 118 1.82 -3.31 -9.12
CA ARG A 118 1.08 -3.75 -7.95
C ARG A 118 -0.36 -3.28 -8.05
N GLN A 119 -1.30 -4.21 -8.13
CA GLN A 119 -2.72 -3.88 -8.26
C GLN A 119 -3.27 -3.33 -6.94
N PRO A 120 -4.21 -2.38 -7.00
CA PRO A 120 -4.85 -1.86 -5.80
C PRO A 120 -5.71 -2.93 -5.14
N VAL A 121 -5.54 -3.10 -3.83
CA VAL A 121 -6.48 -3.87 -3.03
C VAL A 121 -7.62 -2.93 -2.62
N PRO A 122 -8.89 -3.27 -2.91
CA PRO A 122 -10.02 -2.47 -2.45
C PRO A 122 -9.97 -2.23 -0.95
N TRP A 123 -10.51 -1.10 -0.50
CA TRP A 123 -10.63 -0.81 0.93
C TRP A 123 -11.41 -1.94 1.62
N GLY A 124 -10.82 -2.57 2.65
CA GLY A 124 -11.42 -3.73 3.31
C GLY A 124 -11.51 -5.00 2.44
N GLY A 125 -10.75 -5.08 1.35
CA GLY A 125 -10.69 -6.23 0.46
C GLY A 125 -10.27 -7.51 1.19
N LYS A 126 -10.81 -8.65 0.74
CA LYS A 126 -10.54 -9.98 1.32
C LYS A 126 -9.06 -10.34 1.31
N GLU A 127 -8.31 -9.78 0.38
CA GLU A 127 -6.88 -10.00 0.17
C GLU A 127 -6.06 -9.60 1.42
N TYR A 128 -6.50 -8.58 2.18
CA TYR A 128 -5.83 -8.20 3.42
C TYR A 128 -5.91 -9.28 4.51
N PHE A 129 -6.89 -10.18 4.42
CA PHE A 129 -7.17 -11.24 5.39
C PHE A 129 -6.81 -12.63 4.86
N ASP A 130 -6.33 -12.73 3.63
CA ASP A 130 -5.89 -13.97 3.02
C ASP A 130 -4.41 -14.23 3.35
N PRO A 131 -4.06 -15.30 4.09
CA PRO A 131 -2.67 -15.65 4.38
C PRO A 131 -1.83 -15.84 3.10
N MET A 132 -2.48 -16.28 2.02
CA MET A 132 -1.85 -16.59 0.74
C MET A 132 -1.85 -15.41 -0.24
N TYR A 133 -2.27 -14.22 0.17
CA TYR A 133 -2.22 -13.04 -0.69
C TYR A 133 -0.79 -12.81 -1.23
N PRO A 134 -0.57 -12.86 -2.57
CA PRO A 134 0.77 -12.73 -3.14
C PRO A 134 1.46 -11.43 -2.72
N GLY A 135 0.76 -10.30 -2.87
CA GLY A 135 1.28 -8.97 -2.53
C GLY A 135 1.37 -8.65 -1.04
N ALA A 136 1.18 -9.63 -0.14
CA ALA A 136 1.15 -9.44 1.31
C ALA A 136 2.38 -8.72 1.86
N ALA A 137 3.57 -9.07 1.35
CA ALA A 137 4.82 -8.45 1.77
C ALA A 137 4.78 -6.94 1.53
N MET A 138 4.14 -6.48 0.46
CA MET A 138 4.09 -5.07 0.06
C MET A 138 2.69 -4.50 0.16
N ALA A 139 1.84 -5.03 1.04
CA ALA A 139 0.46 -4.57 1.20
C ALA A 139 0.36 -3.13 1.73
N GLY A 140 1.44 -2.59 2.29
CA GLY A 140 1.56 -1.17 2.59
C GLY A 140 1.95 -0.32 1.38
N GLU A 141 2.54 -0.86 0.32
CA GLU A 141 3.03 -0.03 -0.79
C GLU A 141 1.89 0.65 -1.57
N VAL A 142 2.16 1.85 -2.09
CA VAL A 142 1.28 2.47 -3.08
C VAL A 142 1.11 1.54 -4.29
N SER A 143 -0.09 1.52 -4.87
CA SER A 143 -0.50 0.58 -5.93
C SER A 143 -1.17 1.31 -7.09
N GLY A 144 -1.36 0.60 -8.21
CA GLY A 144 -1.97 1.11 -9.44
C GLY A 144 -1.25 2.35 -9.97
N ASP A 145 -2.00 3.37 -10.32
CA ASP A 145 -1.46 4.63 -10.83
C ASP A 145 -0.50 5.33 -9.87
N ARG A 146 -0.72 5.20 -8.55
CA ARG A 146 0.19 5.75 -7.54
C ARG A 146 1.56 5.06 -7.57
N TYR A 147 1.59 3.76 -7.87
CA TYR A 147 2.82 2.99 -8.00
C TYR A 147 3.65 3.44 -9.20
N VAL A 148 3.00 3.80 -10.31
CA VAL A 148 3.70 4.39 -11.47
C VAL A 148 4.16 5.81 -11.14
N TRP A 149 3.28 6.62 -10.55
CA TRP A 149 3.52 8.03 -10.28
C TRP A 149 4.71 8.28 -9.34
N GLN A 150 4.94 7.44 -8.32
CA GLN A 150 6.08 7.63 -7.40
C GLN A 150 7.45 7.64 -8.10
N PHE A 151 7.58 6.99 -9.27
CA PHE A 151 8.80 7.01 -10.07
C PHE A 151 8.95 8.30 -10.90
N LEU A 152 7.84 8.94 -11.25
CA LEU A 152 7.81 10.23 -11.96
C LEU A 152 7.94 11.43 -11.01
N ALA A 153 7.44 11.28 -9.78
CA ALA A 153 7.45 12.34 -8.78
C ALA A 153 8.87 12.72 -8.35
N SER A 154 9.04 13.98 -7.96
CA SER A 154 10.26 14.48 -7.34
C SER A 154 10.20 14.30 -5.82
N GLU A 155 11.34 13.97 -5.22
CA GLU A 155 11.49 13.85 -3.77
C GLU A 155 11.90 15.20 -3.15
N PHE A 156 11.14 15.67 -2.16
CA PHE A 156 11.40 16.89 -1.41
C PHE A 156 11.80 16.54 0.02
N ARG A 157 13.08 16.67 0.35
CA ARG A 157 13.61 16.45 1.70
C ARG A 157 13.58 17.73 2.51
N LEU A 158 13.48 17.60 3.84
CA LEU A 158 13.45 18.74 4.74
C LEU A 158 14.87 19.18 5.11
N VAL A 159 15.08 20.49 5.23
CA VAL A 159 16.37 21.09 5.61
C VAL A 159 16.79 20.67 7.02
N ASN A 160 15.84 20.47 7.94
CA ASN A 160 16.10 20.10 9.33
C ASN A 160 16.19 18.58 9.57
N ALA A 161 16.02 17.75 8.53
CA ALA A 161 16.19 16.31 8.58
C ALA A 161 16.66 15.78 7.21
N PRO A 162 17.84 16.22 6.72
CA PRO A 162 18.33 15.93 5.38
C PRO A 162 18.58 14.43 5.12
N GLU A 163 18.83 13.67 6.19
CA GLU A 163 19.01 12.22 6.17
C GLU A 163 17.69 11.45 6.01
N ARG A 164 16.54 12.07 6.31
CA ARG A 164 15.24 11.46 6.11
C ARG A 164 14.81 11.58 4.66
N ARG A 165 14.33 10.47 4.10
CA ARG A 165 13.66 10.48 2.80
C ARG A 165 12.48 11.44 2.85
N GLY A 166 12.29 12.13 1.74
CA GLY A 166 11.33 13.20 1.58
C GLY A 166 9.96 12.71 1.11
N GLY A 167 9.01 13.63 1.14
CA GLY A 167 7.72 13.43 0.48
C GLY A 167 7.86 13.50 -1.03
N PHE A 168 7.06 12.71 -1.74
CA PHE A 168 6.97 12.79 -3.19
C PHE A 168 5.92 13.80 -3.59
N ALA A 169 6.26 14.65 -4.55
CA ALA A 169 5.33 15.61 -5.10
C ALA A 169 5.57 15.85 -6.59
N HIS A 170 4.64 16.58 -7.20
CA HIS A 170 4.74 16.95 -8.60
C HIS A 170 6.08 17.64 -8.90
N PRO A 171 6.79 17.31 -10.00
CA PRO A 171 8.11 17.89 -10.29
C PRO A 171 8.13 19.42 -10.40
N LYS A 172 6.99 20.04 -10.72
CA LYS A 172 6.81 21.50 -10.80
C LYS A 172 6.27 22.14 -9.51
N LYS A 173 6.15 21.40 -8.41
CA LYS A 173 5.77 21.97 -7.11
C LYS A 173 6.76 23.08 -6.73
N SER A 174 6.24 24.18 -6.22
CA SER A 174 7.08 25.25 -5.68
C SER A 174 7.87 24.77 -4.47
N LEU A 175 9.14 25.15 -4.42
CA LEU A 175 10.03 24.82 -3.32
C LEU A 175 9.66 25.65 -2.09
N SER A 176 9.41 25.01 -0.95
CA SER A 176 9.26 25.68 0.33
C SER A 176 10.63 26.01 0.93
N TYR A 177 10.71 27.04 1.78
CA TYR A 177 11.95 27.41 2.49
C TYR A 177 12.45 26.32 3.47
N LEU A 178 11.57 25.39 3.84
CA LEU A 178 11.91 24.24 4.70
C LEU A 178 12.43 23.04 3.90
N GLU A 179 12.48 23.12 2.57
CA GLU A 179 12.81 21.99 1.69
C GLU A 179 14.16 22.19 1.00
N LEU A 180 14.89 21.10 0.85
CA LEU A 180 16.09 21.03 0.00
C LEU A 180 15.69 21.04 -1.48
N PRO A 181 16.62 21.43 -2.38
CA PRO A 181 16.43 21.24 -3.82
C PRO A 181 15.96 19.82 -4.12
N PRO A 182 14.85 19.65 -4.87
CA PRO A 182 14.24 18.34 -5.00
C PRO A 182 15.10 17.42 -5.86
N THR A 183 15.17 16.15 -5.47
CA THR A 183 15.72 15.11 -6.36
C THR A 183 14.65 14.72 -7.36
N ARG A 184 14.92 14.93 -8.65
CA ARG A 184 13.95 14.65 -9.72
C ARG A 184 13.67 13.15 -9.83
N GLY A 185 12.41 12.83 -10.14
CA GLY A 185 12.02 11.52 -10.64
C GLY A 185 12.50 11.26 -12.07
N TYR A 186 12.10 10.12 -12.61
CA TYR A 186 12.33 9.78 -14.01
C TYR A 186 11.49 10.69 -14.93
N GLN A 187 12.02 10.99 -16.11
CA GLN A 187 11.29 11.77 -17.12
C GLN A 187 10.11 10.97 -17.68
N PHE A 188 10.26 9.65 -17.76
CA PHE A 188 9.18 8.75 -18.17
C PHE A 188 9.29 7.39 -17.48
N VAL A 189 8.14 6.74 -17.36
CA VAL A 189 8.02 5.35 -16.91
C VAL A 189 7.23 4.59 -17.97
N GLU A 190 7.73 3.42 -18.37
CA GLU A 190 6.96 2.52 -19.23
C GLU A 190 6.48 1.31 -18.47
N TYR A 191 5.33 0.78 -18.85
CA TYR A 191 4.83 -0.50 -18.35
C TYR A 191 3.94 -1.16 -19.38
N GLN A 192 3.74 -2.47 -19.22
CA GLN A 192 2.78 -3.23 -20.02
C GLN A 192 1.40 -3.12 -19.36
N ASP A 193 0.43 -2.50 -20.05
CA ASP A 193 -0.94 -2.47 -19.55
C ASP A 193 -1.59 -3.85 -19.75
N ALA A 194 -2.09 -4.41 -18.65
CA ALA A 194 -2.74 -5.70 -18.62
C ALA A 194 -4.08 -5.69 -19.38
N ILE A 195 -4.77 -4.54 -19.45
CA ILE A 195 -6.09 -4.42 -20.07
C ILE A 195 -5.97 -4.23 -21.58
N SER A 196 -5.23 -3.20 -22.02
CA SER A 196 -5.11 -2.90 -23.45
C SER A 196 -4.09 -3.78 -24.18
N GLN A 197 -3.32 -4.58 -23.45
CA GLN A 197 -2.15 -5.32 -23.95
C GLN A 197 -1.15 -4.42 -24.72
N GLY A 198 -1.24 -3.11 -24.51
CA GLY A 198 -0.35 -2.11 -25.08
C GLY A 198 0.72 -1.71 -24.07
N ARG A 199 1.89 -1.35 -24.57
CA ARG A 199 2.88 -0.65 -23.76
C ARG A 199 2.42 0.78 -23.55
N MET A 200 2.43 1.22 -22.31
CA MET A 200 2.13 2.60 -21.92
C MET A 200 3.43 3.31 -21.57
N ARG A 201 3.52 4.59 -21.93
CA ARG A 201 4.54 5.51 -21.46
C ARG A 201 3.86 6.64 -20.71
N CYS A 202 4.22 6.79 -19.45
CA CYS A 202 3.73 7.85 -18.58
C CYS A 202 4.81 8.89 -18.33
N ARG A 203 4.41 10.17 -18.32
CA ARG A 203 5.24 11.30 -17.88
C ARG A 203 4.50 12.06 -16.79
N ALA A 204 5.21 12.78 -15.93
CA ALA A 204 4.57 13.72 -15.04
C ALA A 204 3.77 14.75 -15.87
N SER A 205 2.58 15.10 -15.40
CA SER A 205 1.75 16.10 -16.08
C SER A 205 2.43 17.47 -16.11
N LEU A 206 1.95 18.35 -16.99
CA LEU A 206 2.39 19.74 -16.98
C LEU A 206 1.64 20.57 -15.93
N ASP A 207 0.47 20.09 -15.49
CA ASP A 207 -0.42 20.73 -14.52
C ASP A 207 -0.06 20.30 -13.08
N PRO A 208 0.41 21.23 -12.23
CA PRO A 208 0.75 20.93 -10.85
C PRO A 208 -0.46 20.92 -9.90
N ASP A 209 -1.71 21.14 -10.35
CA ASP A 209 -2.87 21.23 -9.44
C ASP A 209 -3.01 19.95 -8.59
N PRO A 210 -2.78 20.04 -7.27
CA PRO A 210 -2.79 18.87 -6.38
C PRO A 210 -4.18 18.29 -6.16
N ARG A 211 -5.25 18.95 -6.63
CA ARG A 211 -6.64 18.54 -6.42
C ARG A 211 -7.14 17.52 -7.44
N SER A 212 -6.36 17.21 -8.48
CA SER A 212 -6.78 16.30 -9.54
C SER A 212 -5.84 15.11 -9.64
N PHE A 213 -6.08 14.06 -8.86
CA PHE A 213 -5.25 12.84 -8.90
C PHE A 213 -5.15 12.26 -10.31
N ASP A 214 -6.26 12.30 -11.05
CA ASP A 214 -6.39 11.85 -12.44
C ASP A 214 -5.53 12.64 -13.44
N ARG A 215 -4.86 13.70 -12.99
CA ARG A 215 -4.00 14.58 -13.81
C ARG A 215 -2.56 14.63 -13.34
N PHE A 216 -2.11 13.74 -12.45
CA PHE A 216 -0.71 13.74 -12.01
C PHE A 216 0.28 13.17 -13.04
N MET A 217 -0.19 12.32 -13.96
CA MET A 217 0.62 11.77 -15.04
C MET A 217 -0.19 11.69 -16.32
N LEU A 218 0.50 11.83 -17.45
CA LEU A 218 -0.05 11.66 -18.79
C LEU A 218 0.52 10.37 -19.37
N CYS A 219 -0.36 9.41 -19.62
CA CYS A 219 0.01 8.10 -20.15
C CYS A 219 -0.49 7.96 -21.60
N GLU A 220 0.43 7.65 -22.51
CA GLU A 220 0.15 7.43 -23.92
C GLU A 220 0.66 6.05 -24.35
N ARG A 221 0.08 5.51 -25.43
CA ARG A 221 0.56 4.24 -25.99
C ARG A 221 1.96 4.45 -26.57
N SER A 222 2.93 3.66 -26.09
CA SER A 222 4.31 3.71 -26.56
C SER A 222 4.50 2.75 -27.73
N HIS A 223 5.08 3.26 -28.82
CA HIS A 223 5.35 2.48 -30.03
C HIS A 223 6.84 2.31 -30.35
N GLN A 224 7.74 3.15 -29.80
CA GLN A 224 9.11 3.25 -30.31
C GLN A 224 10.19 3.53 -29.26
N SER A 225 9.99 3.17 -27.99
CA SER A 225 11.10 3.22 -27.06
C SER A 225 10.89 2.18 -25.97
N ALA A 226 12.00 1.71 -25.42
CA ALA A 226 12.05 0.77 -24.33
C ALA A 226 13.16 1.25 -23.39
N PRO A 227 12.85 1.59 -22.13
CA PRO A 227 13.85 1.84 -21.11
C PRO A 227 14.92 0.75 -21.14
N ARG A 228 16.19 1.15 -20.97
CA ARG A 228 17.28 0.19 -20.82
C ARG A 228 17.14 -0.61 -19.54
N TYR A 229 16.66 0.03 -18.47
CA TYR A 229 16.53 -0.62 -17.16
C TYR A 229 15.08 -0.93 -16.85
N ALA A 230 14.86 -2.06 -16.20
CA ALA A 230 13.55 -2.49 -15.73
C ALA A 230 13.57 -2.78 -14.23
N LEU A 231 12.46 -2.50 -13.57
CA LEU A 231 12.12 -2.98 -12.25
C LEU A 231 11.11 -4.13 -12.39
N ASP A 232 11.47 -5.29 -11.83
CA ASP A 232 10.58 -6.42 -11.67
C ASP A 232 10.43 -6.79 -10.19
N PHE A 233 9.37 -7.50 -9.86
CA PHE A 233 9.20 -8.10 -8.54
C PHE A 233 8.62 -9.52 -8.59
N GLU A 234 8.91 -10.27 -7.54
CA GLU A 234 8.50 -11.64 -7.32
C GLU A 234 8.03 -11.78 -5.87
N ASP A 235 6.79 -12.22 -5.67
CA ASP A 235 6.26 -12.43 -4.34
C ASP A 235 6.62 -13.83 -3.83
N LEU A 236 7.18 -13.90 -2.63
CA LEU A 236 7.56 -15.16 -1.96
C LEU A 236 6.36 -15.65 -1.14
N ALA A 237 5.64 -16.62 -1.69
CA ALA A 237 4.42 -17.18 -1.12
C ALA A 237 4.59 -18.65 -0.71
N ASP A 238 5.61 -18.93 0.11
CA ASP A 238 5.83 -20.27 0.66
C ASP A 238 4.75 -20.63 1.70
N ALA A 239 4.14 -21.80 1.56
CA ALA A 239 3.03 -22.22 2.43
C ALA A 239 3.44 -22.33 3.91
N SER A 240 4.68 -22.76 4.20
CA SER A 240 5.19 -22.86 5.58
C SER A 240 5.42 -21.50 6.22
N ASP A 241 5.85 -20.51 5.43
CA ASP A 241 5.91 -19.12 5.88
C ASP A 241 4.51 -18.54 6.13
N ARG A 242 3.55 -18.83 5.22
CA ARG A 242 2.18 -18.30 5.33
C ARG A 242 1.39 -18.87 6.50
N GLU A 243 1.69 -20.08 6.98
CA GLU A 243 1.10 -20.64 8.22
C GLU A 243 1.34 -19.73 9.44
N PHE A 244 2.52 -19.10 9.48
CA PHE A 244 2.93 -18.17 10.53
C PHE A 244 2.74 -16.71 10.15
N TRP A 245 1.99 -16.42 9.08
CA TRP A 245 1.76 -15.08 8.58
C TRP A 245 3.06 -14.32 8.26
N VAL A 246 4.06 -15.02 7.74
CA VAL A 246 5.29 -14.42 7.22
C VAL A 246 5.15 -14.30 5.70
N ALA A 247 5.44 -13.14 5.13
CA ALA A 247 5.38 -12.91 3.69
C ALA A 247 6.68 -12.26 3.20
N GLY A 248 7.16 -12.67 2.03
CA GLY A 248 8.35 -12.10 1.41
C GLY A 248 8.10 -11.55 0.02
N THR A 249 8.98 -10.68 -0.46
CA THR A 249 9.06 -10.24 -1.86
C THR A 249 10.51 -10.02 -2.25
N LYS A 250 10.81 -10.17 -3.54
CA LYS A 250 12.08 -9.79 -4.15
C LYS A 250 11.82 -8.76 -5.24
N LEU A 251 12.52 -7.63 -5.18
CA LEU A 251 12.56 -6.64 -6.25
C LEU A 251 13.90 -6.78 -6.98
N LYS A 252 13.89 -6.66 -8.30
CA LYS A 252 15.07 -6.81 -9.16
C LYS A 252 15.17 -5.62 -10.10
N VAL A 253 16.35 -5.01 -10.16
CA VAL A 253 16.68 -4.05 -11.22
C VAL A 253 17.48 -4.78 -12.29
N ILE A 254 16.99 -4.72 -13.52
CA ILE A 254 17.50 -5.49 -14.66
C ILE A 254 18.05 -4.54 -15.71
N ASP A 255 19.27 -4.76 -16.20
CA ASP A 255 19.77 -4.15 -17.43
C ASP A 255 19.30 -4.98 -18.62
N LYS A 256 18.34 -4.47 -19.38
CA LYS A 256 17.73 -5.21 -20.50
C LYS A 256 18.65 -5.37 -21.69
N HIS A 257 19.75 -4.61 -21.78
CA HIS A 257 20.73 -4.82 -22.85
C HIS A 257 21.58 -6.06 -22.59
N THR A 258 21.96 -6.30 -21.34
CA THR A 258 22.81 -7.45 -20.96
C THR A 258 21.99 -8.64 -20.42
N GLY A 259 20.76 -8.41 -19.97
CA GLY A 259 19.93 -9.39 -19.28
C GLY A 259 20.30 -9.59 -17.80
N GLU A 260 21.24 -8.80 -17.28
CA GLU A 260 21.77 -8.98 -15.92
C GLU A 260 20.88 -8.31 -14.87
N VAL A 261 20.73 -8.97 -13.72
CA VAL A 261 20.19 -8.36 -12.50
C VAL A 261 21.31 -7.55 -11.85
N ILE A 262 21.21 -6.23 -11.90
CA ILE A 262 22.25 -5.32 -11.40
C ILE A 262 22.03 -4.90 -9.94
N ALA A 263 20.83 -5.14 -9.41
CA ALA A 263 20.53 -5.02 -8.00
C ALA A 263 19.31 -5.84 -7.61
N GLN A 264 19.23 -6.25 -6.35
CA GLN A 264 18.09 -6.95 -5.77
C GLN A 264 17.79 -6.44 -4.36
N LEU A 265 16.51 -6.30 -4.01
CA LEU A 265 16.04 -6.15 -2.63
C LEU A 265 15.24 -7.40 -2.27
N THR A 266 15.58 -8.05 -1.15
CA THR A 266 14.72 -9.05 -0.52
C THR A 266 14.11 -8.45 0.75
N ARG A 267 12.79 -8.51 0.87
CA ARG A 267 12.05 -7.94 2.00
C ARG A 267 11.06 -8.96 2.55
N PHE A 268 10.97 -9.04 3.87
CA PHE A 268 9.99 -9.86 4.57
C PHE A 268 9.17 -9.00 5.54
N VAL A 269 7.93 -9.43 5.77
CA VAL A 269 7.05 -8.93 6.82
C VAL A 269 6.42 -10.09 7.56
N TRP A 270 5.91 -9.84 8.76
CA TRP A 270 5.04 -10.81 9.43
C TRP A 270 3.91 -10.15 10.22
N ASP A 271 2.80 -10.86 10.35
CA ASP A 271 1.69 -10.44 11.19
C ASP A 271 1.71 -11.12 12.58
N PRO A 272 2.07 -10.41 13.67
CA PRO A 272 2.00 -10.96 15.03
C PRO A 272 0.57 -11.27 15.52
N GLY A 273 -0.46 -10.71 14.87
CA GLY A 273 -1.86 -10.95 15.15
C GLY A 273 -2.47 -12.12 14.38
N PHE A 274 -1.70 -12.82 13.54
CA PHE A 274 -2.12 -14.02 12.80
C PHE A 274 -3.46 -13.87 12.05
N GLY A 275 -3.67 -12.73 11.41
CA GLY A 275 -4.89 -12.46 10.65
C GLY A 275 -6.03 -11.84 11.45
N ALA A 276 -5.84 -11.60 12.74
CA ALA A 276 -6.85 -10.97 13.57
C ALA A 276 -7.24 -9.59 13.00
N SER A 277 -8.55 -9.42 12.81
CA SER A 277 -9.20 -8.22 12.25
C SER A 277 -9.86 -7.33 13.30
N THR A 278 -9.70 -7.68 14.59
CA THR A 278 -10.27 -6.92 15.70
C THR A 278 -9.89 -5.44 15.59
N THR A 279 -10.83 -4.54 15.88
CA THR A 279 -10.63 -3.08 15.85
C THR A 279 -10.38 -2.46 14.47
N GLY A 280 -10.81 -3.10 13.38
CA GLY A 280 -10.65 -2.56 12.01
C GLY A 280 -9.25 -2.76 11.45
N ARG A 281 -8.51 -3.70 12.03
CA ARG A 281 -7.15 -4.05 11.62
C ARG A 281 -7.14 -4.78 10.29
N TRP A 282 -6.30 -4.34 9.35
CA TRP A 282 -5.99 -5.09 8.12
C TRP A 282 -4.63 -5.77 8.26
N PRO A 283 -4.58 -7.12 8.36
CA PRO A 283 -3.40 -7.86 8.76
C PRO A 283 -2.11 -7.49 8.03
N TRP A 284 -2.11 -7.57 6.71
CA TRP A 284 -0.92 -7.31 5.90
C TRP A 284 -0.51 -5.84 5.86
N GLN A 285 -1.45 -4.90 5.95
CA GLN A 285 -1.10 -3.49 6.07
C GLN A 285 -0.45 -3.19 7.42
N HIS A 286 -0.95 -3.79 8.50
CA HIS A 286 -0.37 -3.63 9.84
C HIS A 286 0.99 -4.32 9.98
N ALA A 287 1.22 -5.45 9.30
CA ALA A 287 2.53 -6.10 9.24
C ALA A 287 3.61 -5.15 8.66
N ASN A 288 3.22 -4.25 7.76
CA ASN A 288 4.09 -3.24 7.15
C ASN A 288 4.29 -1.97 7.99
N ALA A 289 3.71 -1.86 9.19
CA ALA A 289 3.64 -0.58 9.92
C ALA A 289 4.77 -0.35 10.93
N ARG A 290 5.58 -1.35 11.27
CA ARG A 290 6.56 -1.27 12.37
C ARG A 290 7.86 -1.95 12.01
N ALA A 291 8.98 -1.38 12.46
CA ALA A 291 10.32 -1.95 12.28
C ALA A 291 10.47 -3.39 12.84
N SER A 292 9.73 -3.74 13.89
CA SER A 292 9.75 -5.09 14.47
C SER A 292 9.04 -6.15 13.63
N THR A 293 8.29 -5.73 12.60
CA THR A 293 7.49 -6.63 11.76
C THR A 293 7.88 -6.59 10.29
N VAL A 294 8.94 -5.86 9.94
CA VAL A 294 9.46 -5.70 8.58
C VAL A 294 10.98 -5.77 8.59
N CYS A 295 11.56 -6.41 7.58
CA CYS A 295 13.00 -6.38 7.35
C CYS A 295 13.30 -6.37 5.84
N PRO A 296 14.22 -5.52 5.36
CA PRO A 296 14.91 -4.47 6.13
C PRO A 296 13.93 -3.37 6.59
N SER A 297 14.23 -2.75 7.73
CA SER A 297 13.50 -1.58 8.23
C SER A 297 14.44 -0.37 8.25
N ASP A 298 14.01 0.75 7.67
CA ASP A 298 14.76 2.00 7.71
C ASP A 298 13.90 3.10 8.33
N ALA A 299 14.32 3.63 9.48
CA ALA A 299 13.60 4.68 10.19
C ALA A 299 13.60 6.04 9.46
N ASN A 300 14.46 6.18 8.44
CA ASN A 300 14.54 7.38 7.61
C ASN A 300 13.65 7.30 6.37
N GLN A 301 12.94 6.18 6.15
CA GLN A 301 12.06 6.00 5.00
C GLN A 301 10.60 6.17 5.41
N PHE A 302 9.81 6.85 4.56
CA PHE A 302 8.36 6.79 4.73
C PHE A 302 7.84 5.40 4.37
N LEU A 303 6.82 4.96 5.08
CA LEU A 303 6.07 3.78 4.66
C LEU A 303 5.45 4.04 3.27
N HIS A 304 5.16 2.98 2.54
CA HIS A 304 4.40 2.99 1.28
C HIS A 304 5.19 3.24 -0.02
N HIS A 305 6.50 3.55 0.04
CA HIS A 305 7.33 3.88 -1.15
C HIS A 305 8.59 3.00 -1.28
N ASP A 306 8.57 1.81 -0.69
CA ASP A 306 9.72 0.91 -0.58
C ASP A 306 10.38 0.61 -1.95
N SER A 307 9.62 0.38 -3.03
CA SER A 307 10.21 0.12 -4.36
C SER A 307 10.96 1.34 -4.88
N ARG A 308 10.40 2.54 -4.71
CA ARG A 308 11.04 3.79 -5.15
C ARG A 308 12.36 4.00 -4.41
N TYR A 309 12.38 3.76 -3.10
CA TYR A 309 13.57 3.93 -2.28
C TYR A 309 14.69 2.95 -2.58
N PHE A 310 14.34 1.71 -2.92
CA PHE A 310 15.31 0.74 -3.41
C PHE A 310 15.90 1.16 -4.76
N VAL A 311 15.04 1.49 -5.72
CA VAL A 311 15.48 1.84 -7.08
C VAL A 311 16.38 3.07 -7.09
N ASP A 312 16.10 4.08 -6.26
CA ASP A 312 16.93 5.29 -6.15
C ASP A 312 18.37 5.04 -5.66
N GLN A 313 18.67 3.88 -5.07
CA GLN A 313 20.05 3.51 -4.71
C GLN A 313 20.83 2.94 -5.90
N VAL A 314 20.12 2.52 -6.95
CA VAL A 314 20.65 1.74 -8.08
C VAL A 314 20.63 2.57 -9.36
N LEU A 315 19.50 3.20 -9.66
CA LEU A 315 19.27 3.98 -10.87
C LEU A 315 19.02 5.43 -10.44
N ILE A 316 20.00 6.29 -10.66
CA ILE A 316 19.91 7.71 -10.30
C ILE A 316 19.26 8.44 -11.47
N PRO A 317 18.08 9.06 -11.28
CA PRO A 317 17.42 9.79 -12.36
C PRO A 317 18.25 10.99 -12.81
N LYS A 318 18.15 11.34 -14.10
CA LYS A 318 18.81 12.53 -14.65
C LYS A 318 18.32 13.82 -13.96
N GLN A 319 19.26 14.62 -13.45
CA GLN A 319 18.99 15.85 -12.67
C GLN A 319 19.19 17.12 -13.52
N GLY A 320 18.43 17.29 -14.61
CA GLY A 320 18.57 18.45 -15.51
C GLY A 320 18.41 18.07 -16.98
N ASP A 321 18.54 19.07 -17.87
CA ASP A 321 18.64 18.86 -19.33
C ASP A 321 20.09 18.60 -19.74
#